data_AF-A0A512RPQ3-F1
#
_entry.id   AF-A0A512RPQ3-F1
#
_cell.length_a   1.000
_cell.length_b   1.000
_cell.length_c   1.000
_cell.angle_alpha   90.00
_cell.angle_beta   90.00
_cell.angle_gamma   90.00
#
_symmetry.space_group_name_H-M   'P 1'
#
loop_
_entity.id
_entity.type
_entity.pdbx_description
1 polymer ?
#
loop_
_entity_poly.entity_id
_entity_poly.type
_entity_poly.pdbx_seq_one_letter_code
_entity_poly.pdbx_strand_id
1 'polypeptide(L)'
;MSIFSNYSEFKYIYPPRPEAAITPALLSGLGAGWIAQPKYNGSCAVLFINGNHEYKLFNRKNEELSLQNPIQYTSLNDSEKYMVLCGEYLNKNKYGEDGRPFNHKFIIWDILVWKGHYLIGETFEKRLTLLYELFGGSRGFVSESDMVIFNHLLTTRVENVFMAPAYLDGFGELYQEITRTDLYEGLVLKKADARLEPGFRERNNHSWQIKARKPTLNYNF
;
A
#
# COMPACT_ATOMS: atom_id res chain seq x y z
N MET A 1 7.19 29.04 -9.75
CA MET A 1 7.34 27.67 -9.21
C MET A 1 6.19 27.42 -8.24
N SER A 2 5.46 26.32 -8.40
CA SER A 2 4.34 25.99 -7.50
C SER A 2 4.86 25.70 -6.10
N ILE A 3 4.22 26.28 -5.07
CA ILE A 3 4.52 26.04 -3.64
C ILE A 3 4.41 24.54 -3.27
N PHE A 4 3.76 23.74 -4.12
CA PHE A 4 3.57 22.30 -3.93
C PHE A 4 4.56 21.42 -4.70
N SER A 5 5.65 21.95 -5.25
CA SER A 5 6.59 21.10 -6.01
C SER A 5 7.61 20.36 -5.14
N ASN A 6 7.96 20.90 -3.97
CA ASN A 6 9.09 20.41 -3.17
C ASN A 6 8.67 20.03 -1.75
N TYR A 7 9.06 18.84 -1.34
CA TYR A 7 9.01 18.32 0.02
C TYR A 7 10.46 18.21 0.54
N SER A 8 10.91 19.22 1.28
CA SER A 8 12.29 19.33 1.78
C SER A 8 12.41 19.25 3.30
N GLU A 9 11.29 19.20 4.00
CA GLU A 9 11.21 19.09 5.46
C GLU A 9 10.02 18.22 5.83
N PHE A 10 10.09 17.58 7.00
CA PHE A 10 9.01 16.73 7.48
C PHE A 10 7.70 17.51 7.66
N LYS A 11 6.68 17.10 6.91
CA LYS A 11 5.28 17.52 7.04
C LYS A 11 4.41 16.28 6.90
N TYR A 12 3.64 15.96 7.92
CA TYR A 12 2.76 14.81 7.84
C TYR A 12 1.78 14.94 6.65
N ILE A 13 1.65 13.86 5.87
CA ILE A 13 0.72 13.75 4.75
C ILE A 13 -0.30 12.66 5.09
N TYR A 14 -1.58 13.00 5.06
CA TYR A 14 -2.65 12.03 5.21
C TYR A 14 -2.65 11.05 4.03
N PRO A 15 -2.65 9.74 4.29
CA PRO A 15 -2.65 8.75 3.22
C PRO A 15 -4.01 8.71 2.50
N PRO A 16 -4.03 8.44 1.18
CA PRO A 16 -5.28 8.12 0.49
C PRO A 16 -6.04 6.98 1.18
N ARG A 17 -7.37 7.10 1.32
CA ARG A 17 -8.18 6.15 2.09
C ARG A 17 -9.50 5.78 1.40
N PRO A 18 -9.84 4.48 1.27
CA PRO A 18 -11.17 4.07 0.85
C PRO A 18 -12.17 4.22 2.00
N GLU A 19 -13.00 5.26 1.94
CA GLU A 19 -14.13 5.44 2.87
C GLU A 19 -15.37 4.67 2.42
N ALA A 20 -15.72 4.81 1.15
CA ALA A 20 -16.85 4.13 0.52
C ALA A 20 -16.64 2.61 0.49
N ALA A 21 -17.69 1.88 0.85
CA ALA A 21 -17.74 0.42 0.80
C ALA A 21 -18.74 -0.02 -0.27
N ILE A 22 -18.45 -1.15 -0.92
CA ILE A 22 -19.35 -1.82 -1.87
C ILE A 22 -19.56 -3.27 -1.44
N THR A 23 -20.70 -3.84 -1.81
CA THR A 23 -20.91 -5.28 -1.64
C THR A 23 -20.01 -6.07 -2.61
N PRO A 24 -19.40 -7.19 -2.17
CA PRO A 24 -18.56 -8.01 -3.04
C PRO A 24 -19.26 -8.48 -4.32
N ALA A 25 -20.58 -8.64 -4.31
CA ALA A 25 -21.35 -9.03 -5.50
C ALA A 25 -21.26 -8.02 -6.66
N LEU A 26 -20.95 -6.75 -6.37
CA LEU A 26 -20.78 -5.71 -7.40
C LEU A 26 -19.39 -5.71 -8.04
N LEU A 27 -18.42 -6.47 -7.49
CA LEU A 27 -17.05 -6.48 -8.01
C LEU A 27 -16.97 -6.98 -9.45
N SER A 28 -17.78 -7.98 -9.82
CA SER A 28 -17.82 -8.52 -11.19
C SER A 28 -18.33 -7.52 -12.23
N GLY A 29 -19.03 -6.46 -11.80
CA GLY A 29 -19.48 -5.38 -12.68
C GLY A 29 -18.46 -4.25 -12.85
N LEU A 30 -17.32 -4.32 -12.17
CA LEU A 30 -16.23 -3.36 -12.25
C LEU A 30 -15.10 -3.91 -13.13
N GLY A 31 -14.35 -3.03 -13.77
CA GLY A 31 -13.28 -3.39 -14.68
C GLY A 31 -12.52 -2.16 -15.16
N ALA A 32 -12.44 -1.98 -16.48
CA ALA A 32 -11.71 -0.91 -17.14
C ALA A 32 -11.81 0.45 -16.41
N GLY A 33 -10.65 1.06 -16.16
CA GLY A 33 -10.52 2.31 -15.41
C GLY A 33 -10.32 2.13 -13.89
N TRP A 34 -10.46 0.92 -13.36
CA TRP A 34 -10.13 0.58 -11.98
C TRP A 34 -8.89 -0.29 -11.89
N ILE A 35 -8.15 -0.12 -10.79
CA ILE A 35 -7.04 -0.98 -10.40
C ILE A 35 -7.35 -1.51 -9.00
N ALA A 36 -7.36 -2.82 -8.86
CA ALA A 36 -7.55 -3.49 -7.58
C ALA A 36 -6.20 -3.84 -6.94
N GLN A 37 -6.12 -3.66 -5.62
CA GLN A 37 -5.04 -4.18 -4.78
C GLN A 37 -5.65 -4.95 -3.61
N PRO A 38 -4.98 -6.01 -3.10
CA PRO A 38 -5.42 -6.68 -1.89
C PRO A 38 -5.56 -5.69 -0.73
N LYS A 39 -6.64 -5.82 0.03
CA LYS A 39 -6.82 -5.10 1.28
C LYS A 39 -6.18 -5.92 2.39
N TYR A 40 -5.02 -5.49 2.87
CA TYR A 40 -4.31 -6.18 3.94
C TYR A 40 -4.93 -5.91 5.30
N ASN A 41 -4.88 -6.93 6.17
CA ASN A 41 -5.40 -6.86 7.52
C ASN A 41 -4.31 -6.41 8.50
N GLY A 42 -4.00 -5.11 8.48
CA GLY A 42 -3.00 -4.51 9.36
C GLY A 42 -3.48 -3.17 9.91
N SER A 43 -2.52 -2.24 10.03
CA SER A 43 -2.78 -0.83 10.28
C SER A 43 -2.19 0.03 9.16
N CYS A 44 -3.02 0.88 8.56
CA CYS A 44 -2.59 1.86 7.56
C CYS A 44 -1.50 2.76 8.12
N ALA A 45 -0.41 2.90 7.36
CA ALA A 45 0.78 3.59 7.77
C ALA A 45 1.39 4.43 6.63
N VAL A 46 2.07 5.51 7.01
CA VAL A 46 2.80 6.41 6.13
C VAL A 46 4.25 6.45 6.56
N LEU A 47 5.12 6.00 5.67
CA LEU A 47 6.56 5.92 5.88
C LEU A 47 7.21 7.13 5.22
N PHE A 48 7.88 7.94 6.03
CA PHE A 48 8.65 9.09 5.61
C PHE A 48 10.12 8.73 5.72
N ILE A 49 10.86 8.77 4.62
CA ILE A 49 12.29 8.50 4.59
C ILE A 49 12.99 9.77 4.14
N ASN A 50 13.97 10.25 4.90
CA ASN A 50 14.78 11.41 4.54
C ASN A 50 16.19 10.95 4.18
N GLY A 51 16.49 10.96 2.88
CA GLY A 51 17.71 10.38 2.35
C GLY A 51 17.84 8.91 2.73
N ASN A 52 19.05 8.49 3.11
CA ASN A 52 19.36 7.11 3.48
C ASN A 52 19.63 6.93 4.98
N HIS A 53 19.28 7.92 5.81
CA HIS A 53 19.73 7.99 7.20
C HIS A 53 18.61 7.88 8.23
N GLU A 54 17.48 8.56 8.01
CA GLU A 54 16.37 8.57 8.95
C GLU A 54 15.07 8.16 8.28
N TYR A 55 14.20 7.54 9.07
CA TYR A 55 12.81 7.32 8.70
C TYR A 55 11.90 7.63 9.88
N LYS A 56 10.63 7.92 9.57
CA LYS A 56 9.53 7.98 10.54
C LYS A 56 8.34 7.23 9.99
N LEU A 57 7.65 6.48 10.84
CA LEU A 57 6.45 5.72 10.46
C LEU A 57 5.26 6.18 11.29
N PHE A 58 4.22 6.68 10.62
CA PHE A 58 3.03 7.18 11.28
C PHE A 58 1.81 6.38 10.86
N ASN A 59 0.82 6.28 11.74
CA ASN A 59 -0.51 5.80 11.36
C ASN A 59 -1.30 6.91 10.66
N ARG A 60 -2.48 6.57 10.12
CA ARG A 60 -3.36 7.52 9.43
C ARG A 60 -3.85 8.73 10.26
N LYS A 61 -3.70 8.69 11.58
CA LYS A 61 -4.10 9.75 12.53
C LYS A 61 -2.94 10.69 12.88
N ASN A 62 -1.80 10.60 12.21
CA ASN A 62 -0.59 11.35 12.56
C ASN A 62 -0.04 10.99 13.95
N GLU A 63 -0.13 9.72 14.33
CA GLU A 63 0.51 9.19 15.53
C GLU A 63 1.65 8.25 15.11
N GLU A 64 2.82 8.38 15.73
CA GLU A 64 3.97 7.55 15.41
C GLU A 64 3.70 6.08 15.80
N LEU A 65 4.05 5.16 14.92
CA LEU A 65 3.87 3.73 15.13
C LEU A 65 5.11 3.14 15.80
N SER A 66 4.92 2.52 16.95
CA SER A 66 5.96 1.71 17.59
C SER A 66 6.17 0.40 16.82
N LEU A 67 7.39 0.20 16.33
CA LEU A 67 7.80 -1.04 15.67
C LEU A 67 8.19 -2.07 16.73
N GLN A 68 7.78 -3.32 16.52
CA GLN A 68 8.24 -4.43 17.38
C GLN A 68 9.56 -5.01 16.86
N ASN A 69 9.76 -4.99 15.53
CA ASN A 69 10.99 -5.43 14.88
C ASN A 69 11.58 -4.29 14.04
N PRO A 70 12.90 -4.08 14.08
CA PRO A 70 13.56 -3.10 13.23
C PRO A 70 13.49 -3.55 11.76
N ILE A 71 13.05 -2.65 10.88
CA ILE A 71 13.05 -2.82 9.42
C ILE A 71 13.97 -1.74 8.84
N GLN A 72 14.82 -2.11 7.88
CA GLN A 72 15.79 -1.21 7.24
C GLN A 72 15.13 -0.31 6.18
N TYR A 73 14.11 0.45 6.58
CA TYR A 73 13.30 1.25 5.67
C TYR A 73 14.10 2.26 4.84
N THR A 74 15.18 2.82 5.38
CA THR A 74 16.04 3.76 4.65
C THR A 74 16.62 3.16 3.36
N SER A 75 16.80 1.84 3.32
CA SER A 75 17.26 1.13 2.12
C SER A 75 16.24 1.09 0.99
N LEU A 76 15.00 1.57 1.19
CA LEU A 76 14.03 1.74 0.11
C LEU A 76 14.33 2.98 -0.74
N ASN A 77 14.94 4.02 -0.16
CA ASN A 77 15.18 5.27 -0.85
C ASN A 77 16.33 5.14 -1.85
N ASP A 78 16.17 5.75 -3.03
CA ASP A 78 17.16 5.76 -4.12
C ASP A 78 17.85 7.13 -4.25
N SER A 79 17.70 8.00 -3.24
CA SER A 79 18.23 9.36 -3.25
C SER A 79 18.48 9.90 -1.85
N GLU A 80 19.22 11.02 -1.75
CA GLU A 80 19.41 11.78 -0.51
C GLU A 80 18.24 12.73 -0.18
N LYS A 81 17.14 12.65 -0.93
CA LYS A 81 15.95 13.50 -0.74
C LYS A 81 14.81 12.69 -0.12
N TYR A 82 13.74 13.38 0.28
CA TYR A 82 12.59 12.70 0.85
C TYR A 82 11.90 11.72 -0.13
N MET A 83 11.51 10.57 0.42
CA MET A 83 10.58 9.63 -0.16
C MET A 83 9.45 9.40 0.84
N VAL A 84 8.19 9.44 0.39
CA VAL A 84 7.02 9.17 1.23
C VAL A 84 6.19 8.07 0.62
N LEU A 85 6.10 6.95 1.32
CA LEU A 85 5.39 5.74 0.91
C LEU A 85 4.15 5.53 1.77
N CYS A 86 3.05 5.11 1.13
CA CYS A 86 1.88 4.64 1.85
C CYS A 86 1.87 3.12 1.87
N GLY A 87 1.54 2.56 3.03
CA GLY A 87 1.53 1.13 3.21
C GLY A 87 0.58 0.64 4.28
N GLU A 88 0.59 -0.67 4.48
CA GLU A 88 -0.03 -1.34 5.61
C GLU A 88 1.08 -1.96 6.47
N TYR A 89 1.12 -1.62 7.76
CA TYR A 89 1.97 -2.29 8.72
C TYR A 89 1.21 -3.46 9.35
N LEU A 90 1.76 -4.67 9.22
CA LEU A 90 1.13 -5.91 9.66
C LEU A 90 1.37 -6.17 11.15
N ASN A 91 0.70 -5.38 11.98
CA ASN A 91 0.77 -5.49 13.45
C ASN A 91 -0.28 -6.44 14.05
N LYS A 92 -1.11 -7.06 13.22
CA LYS A 92 -2.07 -8.07 13.64
C LYS A 92 -1.46 -9.43 13.36
N ASN A 93 -1.49 -10.34 14.33
CA ASN A 93 -0.99 -11.70 14.15
C ASN A 93 -1.90 -12.47 13.18
N LYS A 94 -1.58 -12.39 11.89
CA LYS A 94 -2.38 -12.92 10.77
C LYS A 94 -1.57 -13.93 9.99
N TYR A 95 -2.25 -14.96 9.47
CA TYR A 95 -1.60 -16.01 8.71
C TYR A 95 -1.49 -15.64 7.23
N GLY A 96 -0.29 -15.82 6.68
CA GLY A 96 0.04 -15.59 5.28
C GLY A 96 -0.47 -16.70 4.35
N GLU A 97 -0.08 -16.61 3.08
CA GLU A 97 -0.53 -17.51 2.01
C GLU A 97 -0.06 -18.96 2.18
N ASP A 98 1.02 -19.17 2.94
CA ASP A 98 1.59 -20.47 3.29
C ASP A 98 1.01 -21.04 4.60
N GLY A 99 0.03 -20.35 5.21
CA GLY A 99 -0.56 -20.74 6.48
C GLY A 99 0.34 -20.50 7.70
N ARG A 100 1.43 -19.73 7.57
CA ARG A 100 2.31 -19.36 8.69
C ARG A 100 2.06 -17.91 9.16
N PRO A 101 2.39 -17.55 10.42
CA PRO A 101 2.30 -16.17 10.89
C PRO A 101 3.06 -15.20 9.99
N PHE A 102 2.40 -14.09 9.62
CA PHE A 102 2.91 -13.08 8.70
C PHE A 102 2.74 -11.69 9.31
N ASN A 103 3.44 -11.45 10.42
CA ASN A 103 3.43 -10.21 11.21
C ASN A 103 4.74 -9.42 11.09
N HIS A 104 4.69 -8.15 11.51
CA HIS A 104 5.82 -7.20 11.55
C HIS A 104 6.49 -6.99 10.20
N LYS A 105 5.67 -6.87 9.16
CA LYS A 105 6.07 -6.55 7.79
C LYS A 105 5.36 -5.28 7.35
N PHE A 106 5.91 -4.63 6.33
CA PHE A 106 5.32 -3.44 5.72
C PHE A 106 4.99 -3.70 4.26
N ILE A 107 3.78 -3.34 3.84
CA ILE A 107 3.33 -3.54 2.47
C ILE A 107 3.04 -2.19 1.83
N ILE A 108 3.84 -1.81 0.85
CA ILE A 108 3.71 -0.56 0.08
C ILE A 108 2.55 -0.70 -0.91
N TRP A 109 1.68 0.32 -0.99
CA TRP A 109 0.57 0.34 -1.94
C TRP A 109 0.41 1.65 -2.71
N ASP A 110 1.14 2.73 -2.35
CA ASP A 110 1.21 4.00 -3.11
C ASP A 110 2.46 4.79 -2.69
N ILE A 111 2.81 5.81 -3.47
CA ILE A 111 3.92 6.75 -3.23
C ILE A 111 3.40 8.17 -3.38
N LEU A 112 3.73 9.06 -2.43
CA LEU A 112 3.23 10.45 -2.40
C LEU A 112 4.31 11.46 -2.74
N VAL A 113 5.56 11.14 -2.42
CA VAL A 113 6.74 11.98 -2.64
C VAL A 113 7.87 11.09 -3.13
N TRP A 114 8.56 11.53 -4.18
CA TRP A 114 9.77 10.88 -4.68
C TRP A 114 10.83 11.91 -4.99
N LYS A 115 12.08 11.66 -4.59
CA LYS A 115 13.21 12.58 -4.77
C LYS A 115 12.92 14.00 -4.32
N GLY A 116 12.21 14.13 -3.19
CA GLY A 116 11.81 15.42 -2.60
C GLY A 116 10.76 16.19 -3.41
N HIS A 117 10.09 15.55 -4.37
CA HIS A 117 9.01 16.15 -5.14
C HIS A 117 7.67 15.51 -4.79
N TYR A 118 6.66 16.34 -4.51
CA TYR A 118 5.29 15.86 -4.38
C TYR A 118 4.82 15.31 -5.71
N LEU A 119 4.11 14.18 -5.68
CA LEU A 119 3.46 13.58 -6.84
C LEU A 119 2.02 14.10 -7.03
N ILE A 120 1.70 15.27 -6.46
CA ILE A 120 0.38 15.92 -6.60
C ILE A 120 0.10 16.16 -8.08
N GLY A 121 -1.11 15.79 -8.51
CA GLY A 121 -1.52 15.86 -9.90
C GLY A 121 -1.17 14.63 -10.73
N GLU A 122 -0.26 13.77 -10.29
CA GLU A 122 0.03 12.50 -10.98
C GLU A 122 -1.08 11.47 -10.75
N THR A 123 -1.38 10.69 -11.79
CA THR A 123 -2.42 9.64 -11.76
C THR A 123 -1.98 8.45 -10.91
N PHE A 124 -2.93 7.72 -10.35
CA PHE A 124 -2.64 6.53 -9.56
C PHE A 124 -1.84 5.49 -10.34
N GLU A 125 -2.19 5.27 -11.61
CA GLU A 125 -1.45 4.39 -12.52
C GLU A 125 0.03 4.77 -12.65
N LYS A 126 0.35 6.07 -12.77
CA LYS A 126 1.75 6.51 -12.88
C LYS A 126 2.52 6.31 -11.58
N ARG A 127 1.88 6.55 -10.43
CA ARG A 127 2.48 6.33 -9.11
C ARG A 127 2.74 4.84 -8.87
N LEU A 128 1.84 3.96 -9.30
CA LEU A 128 2.09 2.52 -9.31
C LEU A 128 3.23 2.13 -10.25
N THR A 129 3.23 2.66 -11.48
CA THR A 129 4.31 2.38 -12.45
C THR A 129 5.67 2.74 -11.86
N LEU A 130 5.78 3.92 -11.22
CA LEU A 130 6.98 4.33 -10.49
C LEU A 130 7.38 3.34 -9.39
N LEU A 131 6.43 2.81 -8.61
CA LEU A 131 6.73 1.79 -7.59
C LEU A 131 7.30 0.50 -8.21
N TYR A 132 6.73 0.04 -9.33
CA TYR A 132 7.25 -1.13 -10.07
C TYR A 132 8.65 -0.87 -10.65
N GLU A 133 8.93 0.33 -11.14
CA GLU A 133 10.26 0.73 -11.61
C GLU A 133 11.29 0.74 -10.47
N LEU A 134 10.89 1.20 -9.27
CA LEU A 134 11.77 1.30 -8.10
C LEU A 134 12.05 -0.05 -7.42
N PHE A 135 11.04 -0.91 -7.31
CA PHE A 135 11.10 -2.11 -6.47
C PHE A 135 10.98 -3.42 -7.25
N GLY A 136 10.60 -3.36 -8.53
CA GLY A 136 10.35 -4.53 -9.36
C GLY A 136 8.99 -5.16 -9.12
N GLY A 137 8.79 -6.32 -9.74
CA GLY A 137 7.54 -7.10 -9.69
C GLY A 137 7.75 -8.57 -9.35
N SER A 138 8.85 -8.91 -8.66
CA SER A 138 9.10 -10.31 -8.29
C SER A 138 8.08 -10.78 -7.26
N ARG A 139 7.58 -12.00 -7.44
CA ARG A 139 6.66 -12.67 -6.51
C ARG A 139 7.36 -13.60 -5.53
N GLY A 140 8.67 -13.75 -5.66
CA GLY A 140 9.38 -14.72 -4.83
C GLY A 140 10.86 -14.40 -4.71
N PHE A 141 11.50 -15.16 -3.83
CA PHE A 141 12.93 -15.20 -3.68
C PHE A 141 13.37 -16.62 -3.32
N VAL A 142 14.64 -16.91 -3.59
CA VAL A 142 15.29 -18.16 -3.22
C VAL A 142 16.14 -17.86 -1.99
N SER A 143 15.87 -18.57 -0.89
CA SER A 143 16.75 -18.62 0.27
C SER A 143 17.76 -19.77 0.10
N GLU A 144 18.71 -19.89 1.03
CA GLU A 144 19.67 -21.00 1.02
C GLU A 144 19.00 -22.39 1.09
N SER A 145 17.80 -22.49 1.68
CA SER A 145 17.09 -23.74 1.91
C SER A 145 15.78 -23.89 1.14
N ASP A 146 15.15 -22.80 0.69
CA ASP A 146 13.77 -22.82 0.20
C ASP A 146 13.52 -21.79 -0.90
N MET A 147 12.57 -22.11 -1.79
CA MET A 147 11.98 -21.12 -2.69
C MET A 147 10.65 -20.65 -2.12
N VAL A 148 10.53 -19.35 -1.85
CA VAL A 148 9.29 -18.74 -1.34
C VAL A 148 8.63 -17.95 -2.47
N ILE A 149 7.37 -18.27 -2.75
CA ILE A 149 6.55 -17.60 -3.77
C ILE A 149 5.26 -17.10 -3.12
N PHE A 150 4.90 -15.86 -3.45
CA PHE A 150 3.65 -15.23 -3.06
C PHE A 150 2.73 -15.03 -4.27
N ASN A 151 1.45 -15.30 -4.11
CA ASN A 151 0.42 -15.07 -5.12
C ASN A 151 -0.03 -13.61 -5.14
N HIS A 152 -0.15 -12.97 -3.98
CA HIS A 152 -0.69 -11.62 -3.86
C HIS A 152 0.20 -10.66 -3.07
N LEU A 153 1.52 -10.90 -3.10
CA LEU A 153 2.55 -9.97 -2.63
C LEU A 153 3.69 -9.91 -3.66
N LEU A 154 4.32 -8.73 -3.73
CA LEU A 154 5.55 -8.54 -4.48
C LEU A 154 6.70 -8.29 -3.51
N THR A 155 7.83 -8.93 -3.73
CA THR A 155 9.03 -8.79 -2.90
C THR A 155 9.77 -7.52 -3.27
N THR A 156 10.41 -6.89 -2.28
CA THR A 156 11.36 -5.81 -2.52
C THR A 156 12.76 -6.25 -2.14
N ARG A 157 13.77 -5.43 -2.45
CA ARG A 157 15.16 -5.65 -1.99
C ARG A 157 15.34 -5.53 -0.47
N VAL A 158 14.35 -5.00 0.26
CA VAL A 158 14.42 -4.78 1.70
C VAL A 158 13.63 -5.89 2.40
N GLU A 159 14.30 -6.60 3.30
CA GLU A 159 13.68 -7.67 4.07
C GLU A 159 12.46 -7.15 4.84
N ASN A 160 11.40 -7.96 4.89
CA ASN A 160 10.14 -7.64 5.56
C ASN A 160 9.38 -6.44 4.97
N VAL A 161 9.80 -5.93 3.81
CA VAL A 161 9.07 -4.95 3.00
C VAL A 161 8.61 -5.58 1.71
N PHE A 162 7.31 -5.46 1.45
CA PHE A 162 6.63 -5.98 0.27
C PHE A 162 5.90 -4.84 -0.44
N MET A 163 5.43 -5.11 -1.65
CA MET A 163 4.55 -4.23 -2.40
C MET A 163 3.26 -4.97 -2.75
N ALA A 164 2.17 -4.22 -2.80
CA ALA A 164 0.87 -4.72 -3.22
C ALA A 164 0.78 -4.87 -4.74
N PRO A 165 0.52 -6.08 -5.27
CA PRO A 165 0.29 -6.26 -6.70
C PRO A 165 -0.97 -5.53 -7.15
N ALA A 166 -0.99 -5.17 -8.43
CA ALA A 166 -2.08 -4.48 -9.09
C ALA A 166 -2.80 -5.43 -10.06
N TYR A 167 -4.12 -5.44 -10.00
CA TYR A 167 -4.99 -6.25 -10.87
C TYR A 167 -5.90 -5.30 -11.64
N LEU A 168 -6.13 -5.58 -12.92
CA LEU A 168 -6.86 -4.70 -13.84
C LEU A 168 -8.27 -5.20 -14.17
N ASP A 169 -8.55 -6.47 -13.91
CA ASP A 169 -9.82 -7.14 -14.14
C ASP A 169 -9.99 -8.34 -13.18
N GLY A 170 -11.04 -9.14 -13.38
CA GLY A 170 -11.27 -10.37 -12.61
C GLY A 170 -11.48 -10.14 -11.11
N PHE A 171 -12.01 -8.97 -10.73
CA PHE A 171 -12.06 -8.56 -9.32
C PHE A 171 -12.95 -9.46 -8.45
N GLY A 172 -14.00 -10.04 -9.04
CA GLY A 172 -14.87 -10.99 -8.35
C GLY A 172 -14.11 -12.27 -7.98
N GLU A 173 -13.45 -12.88 -8.96
CA GLU A 173 -12.64 -14.09 -8.80
C GLU A 173 -11.48 -13.85 -7.84
N LEU A 174 -10.75 -12.74 -8.03
CA LEU A 174 -9.67 -12.32 -7.16
C LEU A 174 -10.14 -12.17 -5.71
N TYR A 175 -11.30 -11.54 -5.48
CA TYR A 175 -11.86 -11.42 -4.14
C TYR A 175 -12.12 -12.79 -3.52
N GLN A 176 -12.72 -13.74 -4.26
CA GLN A 176 -12.99 -15.09 -3.76
C GLN A 176 -11.71 -15.88 -3.45
N GLU A 177 -10.64 -15.64 -4.21
CA GLU A 177 -9.33 -16.24 -3.99
C GLU A 177 -8.67 -15.68 -2.72
N ILE A 178 -8.41 -14.37 -2.67
CA ILE A 178 -7.64 -13.76 -1.58
C ILE A 178 -8.38 -13.85 -0.24
N THR A 179 -9.72 -13.90 -0.26
CA THR A 179 -10.48 -13.96 0.98
C THR A 179 -10.38 -15.31 1.71
N ARG A 180 -9.73 -16.30 1.12
CA ARG A 180 -9.37 -17.57 1.79
C ARG A 180 -8.20 -17.42 2.75
N THR A 181 -7.34 -16.42 2.55
CA THR A 181 -6.16 -16.15 3.38
C THR A 181 -6.49 -15.11 4.46
N ASP A 182 -6.04 -15.31 5.71
CA ASP A 182 -6.34 -14.40 6.84
C ASP A 182 -5.64 -13.03 6.72
N LEU A 183 -4.49 -12.99 6.04
CA LEU A 183 -3.75 -11.78 5.71
C LEU A 183 -4.59 -10.74 4.93
N TYR A 184 -5.53 -11.18 4.10
CA TYR A 184 -6.35 -10.32 3.26
C TYR A 184 -7.75 -10.17 3.85
N GLU A 185 -8.27 -8.95 3.94
CA GLU A 185 -9.64 -8.65 4.40
C GLU A 185 -10.57 -8.26 3.25
N GLY A 186 -10.11 -8.31 2.00
CA GLY A 186 -10.89 -8.02 0.80
C GLY A 186 -10.07 -7.26 -0.25
N LEU A 187 -10.71 -6.38 -1.02
CA LEU A 187 -10.08 -5.57 -2.06
C LEU A 187 -10.25 -4.07 -1.81
N VAL A 188 -9.25 -3.30 -2.24
CA VAL A 188 -9.37 -1.86 -2.46
C VAL A 188 -9.26 -1.61 -3.96
N LEU A 189 -10.26 -0.95 -4.53
CA LEU A 189 -10.27 -0.55 -5.94
C LEU A 189 -10.08 0.96 -6.00
N LYS A 190 -9.19 1.38 -6.90
CA LYS A 190 -8.77 2.77 -7.09
C LYS A 190 -8.92 3.11 -8.56
N LYS A 191 -9.45 4.29 -8.88
CA LYS A 191 -9.51 4.74 -10.28
C LYS A 191 -8.09 4.97 -10.82
N ALA A 192 -7.77 4.40 -11.98
CA ALA A 192 -6.43 4.45 -12.58
C ALA A 192 -5.98 5.89 -12.88
N ASP A 193 -6.90 6.71 -13.39
CA ASP A 193 -6.70 8.10 -13.80
C ASP A 193 -6.82 9.12 -12.65
N ALA A 194 -7.09 8.66 -11.42
CA ALA A 194 -7.25 9.54 -10.28
C ALA A 194 -5.95 10.27 -9.94
N ARG A 195 -6.02 11.59 -9.97
CA ARG A 195 -4.90 12.47 -9.66
C ARG A 195 -4.74 12.65 -8.16
N LEU A 196 -3.50 12.60 -7.68
CA LEU A 196 -3.22 12.84 -6.27
C LEU A 196 -3.55 14.29 -5.89
N GLU A 197 -4.39 14.47 -4.89
CA GLU A 197 -4.68 15.74 -4.25
C GLU A 197 -3.70 16.00 -3.08
N PRO A 198 -3.51 17.25 -2.65
CA PRO A 198 -2.72 17.55 -1.45
C PRO A 198 -3.27 16.82 -0.22
N GLY A 199 -2.45 16.00 0.45
CA GLY A 199 -2.86 15.23 1.63
C GLY A 199 -2.81 16.00 2.95
N PHE A 200 -3.29 17.25 2.99
CA PHE A 200 -3.24 18.10 4.19
C PHE A 200 -4.44 17.92 5.13
N ARG A 201 -5.51 17.27 4.66
CA ARG A 201 -6.68 16.91 5.46
C ARG A 201 -6.96 15.42 5.31
N GLU A 202 -7.51 14.80 6.35
CA GLU A 202 -7.79 13.35 6.38
C GLU A 202 -8.67 12.88 5.21
N ARG A 203 -9.59 13.74 4.75
CA ARG A 203 -10.51 13.45 3.65
C ARG A 203 -9.93 13.67 2.25
N ASN A 204 -8.72 14.20 2.11
CA ASN A 204 -8.13 14.27 0.77
C ASN A 204 -7.95 12.86 0.20
N ASN A 205 -8.13 12.70 -1.10
CA ASN A 205 -7.92 11.44 -1.80
C ASN A 205 -8.85 10.26 -1.41
N HIS A 206 -9.99 10.50 -0.75
CA HIS A 206 -10.94 9.42 -0.44
C HIS A 206 -11.90 9.07 -1.58
N SER A 207 -12.15 10.00 -2.50
CA SER A 207 -13.28 9.96 -3.45
C SER A 207 -13.07 9.00 -4.62
N TRP A 208 -11.82 8.68 -4.92
CA TRP A 208 -11.43 7.81 -6.04
C TRP A 208 -11.16 6.36 -5.62
N GLN A 209 -11.56 5.98 -4.40
CA GLN A 209 -11.33 4.66 -3.84
C GLN A 209 -12.59 4.06 -3.24
N ILE A 210 -12.76 2.76 -3.46
CA ILE A 210 -13.81 1.95 -2.84
C ILE A 210 -13.19 0.67 -2.27
N LYS A 211 -13.85 0.08 -1.27
CA LYS A 211 -13.43 -1.20 -0.70
C LYS A 211 -14.55 -2.22 -0.69
N ALA A 212 -14.21 -3.45 -1.02
CA ALA A 212 -15.02 -4.63 -0.70
C ALA A 212 -14.33 -5.38 0.43
N ARG A 213 -15.06 -5.74 1.48
CA ARG A 213 -14.51 -6.44 2.65
C ARG A 213 -15.13 -7.81 2.81
N LYS A 214 -14.42 -8.74 3.47
CA LYS A 214 -15.03 -9.94 4.04
C LYS A 214 -16.20 -9.52 4.94
N PRO A 215 -17.36 -10.20 4.87
CA PRO A 215 -18.39 -10.05 5.88
C PRO A 215 -17.81 -10.35 7.27
N THR A 216 -18.21 -9.56 8.26
CA THR A 216 -17.87 -9.80 9.67
C THR A 216 -19.12 -9.52 10.50
N LEU A 217 -19.12 -9.87 11.79
CA LEU A 217 -20.23 -9.55 12.69
C LEU A 217 -20.64 -8.06 12.65
N ASN A 218 -19.69 -7.16 12.37
CA ASN A 218 -19.91 -5.71 12.28
C ASN A 218 -20.14 -5.19 10.85
N TYR A 219 -20.01 -6.04 9.83
CA TYR A 219 -20.17 -5.71 8.42
C TYR A 219 -20.94 -6.82 7.73
N ASN A 220 -22.25 -6.65 7.64
CA ASN A 220 -23.12 -7.46 6.81
C ASN A 220 -23.52 -6.63 5.59
N PHE A 221 -23.46 -7.25 4.41
CA PHE A 221 -23.88 -6.65 3.14
C PHE A 221 -25.26 -7.17 2.77
#